data_AF-A0A3S4YW86-F1
#
_entry.id   AF-A0A3S4YW86-F1
#
_cell.length_a   1.000
_cell.length_b   1.000
_cell.length_c   1.000
_cell.angle_alpha   90.00
_cell.angle_beta   90.00
_cell.angle_gamma   90.00
#
_symmetry.space_group_name_H-M   'P 1'
#
loop_
_entity.id
_entity.type
_entity.pdbx_description
1 polymer ?
#
loop_
_entity_poly.entity_id
_entity_poly.type
_entity_poly.pdbx_seq_one_letter_code
_entity_poly.pdbx_strand_id
1 'polypeptide(L)' 'MLSKPFAISEISDPSQVRVVLYSGERFVHAPLNGILELLKADLKREFENRIRSLEERIQVLSTELEELKECGF' A
#
# COMPACT_ATOMS: atom_id res chain seq x y z
N MET A 1 31.65 16.09 -18.35
CA MET A 1 31.86 15.02 -17.35
C MET A 1 30.55 14.26 -17.22
N LEU A 2 30.48 13.00 -17.70
CA LEU A 2 29.35 12.14 -17.33
C LEU A 2 29.63 11.65 -15.91
N SER A 3 28.91 12.22 -14.93
CA SER A 3 28.88 11.70 -13.58
C SER A 3 28.38 10.26 -13.64
N LYS A 4 29.14 9.32 -13.08
CA LYS A 4 28.68 7.94 -12.86
C LYS A 4 27.34 8.04 -12.10
N PRO A 5 26.26 7.39 -12.55
CA PRO A 5 25.04 7.35 -11.76
C PRO A 5 25.38 6.71 -10.41
N PHE A 6 25.16 7.47 -9.33
CA PHE A 6 25.36 6.99 -7.97
C PHE A 6 24.19 6.08 -7.59
N ALA A 7 24.49 4.97 -6.92
CA ALA A 7 23.44 4.11 -6.43
C ALA A 7 22.75 4.77 -5.23
N ILE A 8 21.44 4.53 -5.03
CA ILE A 8 20.73 5.03 -3.84
C ILE A 8 21.38 4.51 -2.55
N SER A 9 21.97 3.30 -2.59
CA SER A 9 22.71 2.72 -1.47
C SER A 9 24.00 3.46 -1.10
N GLU A 10 24.53 4.30 -1.99
CA GLU A 10 25.72 5.13 -1.75
C GLU A 10 25.37 6.47 -1.08
N ILE A 11 24.08 6.74 -0.84
CA ILE A 11 23.59 7.96 -0.19
C ILE A 11 23.65 7.76 1.32
N SER A 12 24.49 8.56 1.99
CA SER A 12 24.72 8.49 3.44
C SER A 12 23.50 8.89 4.28
N ASP A 13 22.63 9.76 3.75
CA ASP A 13 21.35 10.11 4.36
C ASP A 13 20.21 9.95 3.33
N PRO A 14 19.49 8.82 3.32
CA PRO A 14 18.38 8.57 2.41
C PRO A 14 17.24 9.59 2.50
N SER A 15 17.14 10.35 3.60
CA SER A 15 16.14 11.41 3.75
C SER A 15 16.40 12.62 2.82
N GLN A 16 17.61 12.74 2.28
CA GLN A 16 17.98 13.77 1.31
C GLN A 16 17.51 13.47 -0.11
N VAL A 17 17.02 12.25 -0.38
CA VAL A 17 16.55 11.90 -1.72
C VAL A 17 15.25 12.63 -2.01
N ARG A 18 15.29 13.51 -3.02
CA ARG A 18 14.12 14.23 -3.54
C ARG A 18 13.67 13.63 -4.86
N VAL A 19 12.36 13.51 -5.00
CA VAL A 19 11.71 13.10 -6.24
C VAL A 19 11.02 14.31 -6.84
N VAL A 20 11.09 14.43 -8.16
CA VAL A 20 10.33 15.41 -8.93
C VAL A 20 9.27 14.66 -9.70
N LEU A 21 8.00 14.96 -9.41
CA LEU A 21 6.85 14.45 -10.14
C LEU A 21 6.42 15.52 -11.13
N TYR A 22 6.32 15.16 -12.40
CA TYR A 22 5.76 16.04 -13.43
C TYR A 22 4.35 15.57 -13.77
N SER A 23 3.36 16.44 -13.55
CA SER A 23 1.96 16.16 -13.86
C SER A 23 1.23 17.44 -14.22
N GLY A 24 0.45 17.42 -15.31
CA GLY A 24 -0.37 18.55 -15.73
C GLY A 24 0.39 19.87 -15.83
N GLU A 25 1.55 19.85 -16.48
CA GLU A 25 2.46 21.02 -16.65
C GLU A 25 3.09 21.56 -15.36
N ARG A 26 2.89 20.89 -14.23
CA ARG A 26 3.46 21.29 -12.94
C ARG A 26 4.54 20.33 -12.48
N PHE A 27 5.59 20.88 -11.88
CA PHE A 27 6.60 20.12 -11.15
C PHE A 27 6.27 20.13 -9.66
N VAL A 28 6.20 18.96 -9.06
CA VAL A 28 6.01 18.78 -7.63
C VAL A 28 7.26 18.13 -7.06
N HIS A 29 7.84 18.78 -6.06
CA HIS A 29 9.01 18.29 -5.34
C HIS A 29 8.57 17.68 -4.02
N ALA A 30 8.97 16.44 -3.77
CA ALA A 30 8.68 15.76 -2.51
C ALA A 30 9.88 14.91 -2.08
N PRO A 31 10.07 14.71 -0.76
CA PRO A 31 11.06 13.76 -0.28
C PRO A 31 10.60 12.33 -0.58
N LEU A 32 11.53 11.48 -1.06
CA LEU A 32 11.22 10.10 -1.46
C LEU A 32 10.61 9.31 -0.31
N ASN A 33 11.19 9.40 0.88
CA ASN A 33 10.68 8.72 2.07
C ASN A 33 9.23 9.13 2.39
N GLY A 34 8.87 10.41 2.24
CA GLY A 34 7.51 10.89 2.43
C GLY A 34 6.51 10.25 1.45
N ILE A 35 6.89 10.12 0.18
CA ILE A 35 6.07 9.43 -0.82
C ILE A 35 5.90 7.95 -0.45
N LEU A 36 6.99 7.28 -0.05
CA LEU A 36 6.96 5.86 0.31
C LEU A 36 6.11 5.59 1.55
N GLU A 37 6.16 6.44 2.57
CA GLU A 37 5.31 6.31 3.75
C GLU A 37 3.83 6.53 3.42
N LEU A 38 3.49 7.50 2.56
CA LEU A 38 2.12 7.69 2.08
C LEU A 38 1.62 6.44 1.33
N LEU A 39 2.41 5.94 0.37
CA LEU A 39 2.07 4.74 -0.39
C LEU A 39 1.88 3.52 0.52
N LYS A 40 2.78 3.34 1.50
CA LYS A 40 2.70 2.25 2.48
C LYS A 40 1.45 2.36 3.35
N ALA A 41 1.09 3.55 3.80
CA ALA A 41 -0.12 3.77 4.59
C ALA A 41 -1.38 3.46 3.79
N ASP A 42 -1.45 3.92 2.54
CA ASP A 42 -2.59 3.66 1.65
C ASP A 42 -2.74 2.17 1.34
N LEU A 43 -1.65 1.49 0.96
CA LEU A 43 -1.65 0.05 0.73
C LEU A 43 -2.06 -0.72 1.98
N LYS A 44 -1.51 -0.37 3.14
CA LYS A 44 -1.86 -1.02 4.41
C LYS A 44 -3.37 -0.89 4.68
N ARG A 45 -3.92 0.31 4.50
CA ARG A 45 -5.36 0.56 4.69
C ARG A 45 -6.22 -0.24 3.70
N GLU A 46 -5.81 -0.31 2.43
CA GLU A 46 -6.52 -1.09 1.42
C GLU A 46 -6.54 -2.59 1.80
N PHE A 47 -5.39 -3.14 2.18
CA PHE A 47 -5.29 -4.54 2.60
C PHE A 47 -6.10 -4.83 3.86
N GLU A 48 -6.04 -3.97 4.88
CA GLU A 48 -6.85 -4.11 6.10
C GLU A 48 -8.36 -4.14 5.80
N ASN A 49 -8.83 -3.25 4.91
CA ASN A 49 -10.23 -3.23 4.49
C ASN A 49 -10.63 -4.50 3.74
N ARG A 50 -9.76 -4.99 2.85
CA ARG A 50 -10.01 -6.21 2.06
C ARG A 50 -10.04 -7.45 2.94
N ILE A 51 -9.12 -7.55 3.91
CA ILE A 51 -9.08 -8.64 4.87
C ILE A 51 -10.36 -8.66 5.70
N ARG A 52 -10.77 -7.51 6.25
CA ARG A 52 -12.01 -7.40 7.03
C ARG A 52 -13.25 -7.82 6.22
N SER A 53 -13.35 -7.37 4.98
CA SER A 53 -14.45 -7.77 4.09
C SER A 53 -14.46 -9.28 3.81
N LEU A 54 -13.30 -9.91 3.70
CA LEU A 54 -13.20 -11.37 3.54
C LEU A 54 -13.60 -12.10 4.83
N GLU A 55 -13.17 -11.61 5.99
CA GLU A 55 -13.55 -12.17 7.29
C GLU A 55 -15.07 -12.12 7.51
N GLU A 56 -15.72 -10.99 7.20
CA GLU A 56 -17.18 -10.84 7.26
C GLU A 56 -17.89 -11.84 6.34
N ARG A 57 -17.39 -12.02 5.12
CA ARG A 57 -17.96 -12.98 4.16
C ARG A 57 -17.79 -14.42 4.63
N ILE A 58 -16.64 -14.77 5.22
CA ILE A 58 -16.40 -16.10 5.79
C ILE A 58 -17.36 -16.36 6.95
N GLN A 59 -17.59 -15.35 7.80
CA GLN A 59 -18.51 -15.46 8.93
C GLN A 59 -19.94 -15.73 8.45
N VAL A 60 -20.44 -14.96 7.47
CA VAL A 60 -21.78 -15.16 6.90
C VAL A 60 -21.92 -16.56 6.30
N LEU A 61 -20.96 -16.99 5.47
CA LEU A 61 -20.99 -18.32 4.86
C LEU A 61 -20.93 -19.44 5.91
N SER A 62 -20.22 -19.23 7.02
CA SER A 62 -20.14 -20.22 8.11
C SER A 62 -21.49 -20.35 8.81
N THR A 63 -22.17 -19.23 9.09
CA THR A 63 -23.50 -19.22 9.67
C THR A 63 -24.54 -19.86 8.75
N GLU A 64 -24.55 -19.50 7.46
CA GLU A 64 -25.46 -20.12 6.48
C GLU A 64 -25.24 -21.64 6.38
N LEU A 65 -23.98 -22.09 6.46
CA LEU A 65 -23.66 -23.52 6.43
C LEU A 65 -24.16 -24.25 7.70
N GLU A 66 -24.10 -23.60 8.86
CA GLU A 66 -24.65 -24.15 10.11
C GLU A 66 -26.18 -24.27 10.04
N GLU A 67 -26.88 -23.22 9.61
CA GLU A 67 -28.34 -23.23 9.44
C GLU A 67 -28.81 -24.32 8.46
N LEU A 68 -28.08 -24.52 7.35
CA LEU A 68 -28.38 -25.58 6.38
C LEU A 68 -28.19 -26.99 6.97
N LYS A 69 -27.20 -27.18 7.86
CA LYS A 69 -27.01 -28.46 8.55
C LYS A 69 -28.15 -28.75 9.52
N GLU A 70 -28.67 -27.73 10.20
CA GLU A 70 -29.80 -27.87 11.14
C GLU A 70 -31.12 -28.16 10.41
N CYS A 71 -31.32 -27.64 9.20
CA CYS A 71 -32.51 -27.90 8.38
C CYS A 71 -32.50 -29.25 7.64
N GLY A 72 -31.36 -29.95 7.61
CA GLY A 72 -31.17 -31.23 6.91
C GLY A 72 -31.53 -32.48 7.71
N PHE A 73 -32.06 -32.33 8.94
CA PHE A 73 -32.52 -33.41 9.82
C PHE A 73 -34.02 -33.35 10.09
#